data_AF-A0A349M7S1-F1
#
_entry.id   AF-A0A349M7S1-F1
#
_cell.length_a   1.000
_cell.length_b   1.000
_cell.length_c   1.000
_cell.angle_alpha   90.00
_cell.angle_beta   90.00
_cell.angle_gamma   90.00
#
_symmetry.space_group_name_H-M   'P 1'
#
loop_
_entity.id
_entity.type
_entity.pdbx_description
1 polymer ?
#
loop_
_entity_poly.entity_id
_entity_poly.type
_entity_poly.pdbx_seq_one_letter_code
_entity_poly.pdbx_strand_id
1 'polypeptide(L)'
;MPGGSEKLAVTINAIVVYSPHSGRSVLLSRALSYIQQAGVHITQIMSIAELDGLPPQGTSWRARGIDIAIAAGGDGLVGGVTTHIAESGLPLGILPLGTGNDTARSLNIPLDLLQAAQVITAGKDIEIDLGVAQPAQQTPHLANPKPDGPVLSHVAVQKHGYFVHALIIGLNVQFARLATNVVMRQRYGRLTYPLAALEVLRNHQSLDVEIHFEGLALPQEANHSTRQSAAELSKSVGRTSLRCRALQVAVINAPIFGGAWQVAVPGAQVNDRLLDIVVIEEIEPNVFSTQLAHFFDPQKQFLP
;
A
#
# COMPACT_ATOMS: atom_id res chain seq x y z
N MET A 1 -19.80 12.23 -53.83
CA MET A 1 -19.24 10.88 -53.61
C MET A 1 -18.32 10.94 -52.39
N PRO A 2 -18.47 9.97 -51.46
CA PRO A 2 -18.11 10.12 -50.06
C PRO A 2 -16.68 9.68 -49.79
N GLY A 3 -16.07 10.25 -48.75
CA GLY A 3 -14.74 9.85 -48.28
C GLY A 3 -14.40 10.50 -46.95
N GLY A 4 -15.40 10.75 -46.11
CA GLY A 4 -15.16 11.03 -44.71
C GLY A 4 -14.83 9.69 -44.06
N SER A 5 -13.54 9.37 -43.96
CA SER A 5 -13.08 8.29 -43.12
C SER A 5 -13.49 8.59 -41.68
N GLU A 6 -14.64 8.04 -41.26
CA GLU A 6 -14.93 7.83 -39.85
C GLU A 6 -13.71 7.09 -39.29
N LYS A 7 -12.88 7.80 -38.51
CA LYS A 7 -11.98 7.14 -37.58
C LYS A 7 -12.90 6.28 -36.73
N LEU A 8 -12.90 4.97 -36.97
CA LEU A 8 -13.45 3.98 -36.06
C LEU A 8 -12.97 4.39 -34.67
N ALA A 9 -13.88 4.87 -33.82
CA ALA A 9 -13.55 5.19 -32.46
C ALA A 9 -12.98 3.92 -31.86
N VAL A 10 -11.71 3.96 -31.44
CA VAL A 10 -11.08 2.81 -30.81
C VAL A 10 -11.80 2.63 -29.48
N THR A 11 -12.68 1.63 -29.43
CA THR A 11 -13.40 1.26 -28.22
C THR A 11 -12.41 0.60 -27.27
N ILE A 12 -12.16 1.24 -26.13
CA ILE A 12 -11.30 0.70 -25.07
C ILE A 12 -12.13 -0.31 -24.26
N ASN A 13 -11.67 -1.55 -24.15
CA ASN A 13 -12.31 -2.59 -23.36
C ASN A 13 -11.75 -2.63 -21.94
N ALA A 14 -12.62 -2.52 -20.95
CA ALA A 14 -12.24 -2.47 -19.54
C ALA A 14 -12.83 -3.62 -18.73
N ILE A 15 -12.03 -4.16 -17.80
CA ILE A 15 -12.52 -4.97 -16.67
C ILE A 15 -12.55 -4.09 -15.43
N VAL A 16 -13.64 -4.13 -14.67
CA VAL A 16 -13.74 -3.47 -13.37
C VAL A 16 -13.70 -4.50 -12.26
N VAL A 17 -12.77 -4.32 -11.32
CA VAL A 17 -12.68 -5.12 -10.09
C VAL A 17 -13.06 -4.23 -8.91
N TYR A 18 -14.02 -4.65 -8.10
CA TYR A 18 -14.53 -3.82 -6.99
C TYR A 18 -14.60 -4.57 -5.66
N SER A 19 -14.65 -3.81 -4.56
CA SER A 19 -14.92 -4.37 -3.23
C SER A 19 -16.40 -4.24 -2.87
N PRO A 20 -17.11 -5.35 -2.59
CA PRO A 20 -18.55 -5.34 -2.30
C PRO A 20 -18.93 -4.62 -1.00
N HIS A 21 -17.95 -4.33 -0.13
CA HIS A 21 -18.16 -3.65 1.15
C HIS A 21 -17.90 -2.14 1.12
N SER A 22 -17.61 -1.57 -0.06
CA SER A 22 -17.47 -0.12 -0.20
C SER A 22 -18.87 0.53 -0.13
N GLY A 23 -19.17 1.23 0.98
CA GLY A 23 -20.47 1.90 1.23
C GLY A 23 -20.80 3.08 0.30
N ARG A 24 -20.28 3.09 -0.93
CA ARG A 24 -20.34 4.15 -1.93
C ARG A 24 -20.87 3.67 -3.29
N SER A 25 -21.70 2.63 -3.30
CA SER A 25 -22.22 1.98 -4.53
C SER A 25 -22.82 2.95 -5.54
N VAL A 26 -23.63 3.92 -5.10
CA VAL A 26 -24.24 4.94 -5.99
C VAL A 26 -23.19 5.80 -6.69
N LEU A 27 -22.13 6.20 -5.98
CA LEU A 27 -21.07 7.03 -6.56
C LEU A 27 -20.22 6.22 -7.55
N LEU A 28 -19.97 4.95 -7.24
CA LEU A 28 -19.31 4.03 -8.17
C LEU A 28 -20.13 3.89 -9.45
N SER A 29 -21.44 3.66 -9.36
CA SER A 29 -22.31 3.56 -10.54
C SER A 29 -22.22 4.80 -11.43
N ARG A 30 -22.21 6.01 -10.84
CA ARG A 30 -22.05 7.27 -11.60
C ARG A 30 -20.71 7.36 -12.31
N ALA A 31 -19.61 6.99 -11.64
CA ALA A 31 -18.29 6.98 -12.23
C ALA A 31 -18.19 5.97 -13.40
N LEU A 32 -18.75 4.76 -13.24
CA LEU A 32 -18.79 3.76 -14.31
C LEU A 32 -19.66 4.21 -15.49
N SER A 33 -20.81 4.83 -15.24
CA SER A 33 -21.64 5.40 -16.31
C SER A 33 -20.90 6.49 -17.10
N TYR A 34 -20.13 7.35 -16.41
CA TYR A 34 -19.30 8.35 -17.07
C TYR A 34 -18.22 7.70 -17.96
N ILE A 35 -17.52 6.67 -17.44
CA ILE A 35 -16.51 5.91 -18.18
C ILE A 35 -17.09 5.30 -19.45
N GLN A 36 -18.29 4.70 -19.37
CA GLN A 36 -18.99 4.15 -20.53
C GLN A 36 -19.39 5.21 -21.55
N GLN A 37 -19.93 6.34 -21.10
CA GLN A 37 -20.29 7.47 -21.97
C GLN A 37 -19.09 8.09 -22.68
N ALA A 38 -17.90 8.01 -22.08
CA ALA A 38 -16.65 8.47 -22.65
C ALA A 38 -16.01 7.48 -23.65
N GLY A 39 -16.68 6.36 -23.99
CA GLY A 39 -16.23 5.42 -25.01
C GLY A 39 -15.45 4.21 -24.48
N VAL A 40 -15.40 4.00 -23.16
CA VAL A 40 -14.79 2.81 -22.56
C VAL A 40 -15.86 1.74 -22.33
N HIS A 41 -15.77 0.65 -23.07
CA HIS A 41 -16.68 -0.49 -22.96
C HIS A 41 -16.28 -1.40 -21.80
N ILE A 42 -17.08 -1.38 -20.73
CA ILE A 42 -16.88 -2.28 -19.58
C ILE A 42 -17.37 -3.68 -19.96
N THR A 43 -16.44 -4.60 -20.21
CA THR A 43 -16.74 -5.98 -20.65
C THR A 43 -17.17 -6.87 -19.49
N GLN A 44 -16.64 -6.61 -18.30
CA GLN A 44 -16.91 -7.41 -17.11
C GLN A 44 -16.74 -6.55 -15.85
N ILE A 45 -17.62 -6.78 -14.89
CA ILE A 45 -17.49 -6.28 -13.51
C ILE A 45 -17.42 -7.51 -12.61
N MET A 46 -16.40 -7.58 -11.77
CA MET A 46 -16.23 -8.69 -10.82
C MET A 46 -15.76 -8.17 -9.47
N SER A 47 -16.09 -8.89 -8.40
CA SER A 47 -15.59 -8.59 -7.07
C SER A 47 -14.14 -9.05 -6.92
N ILE A 48 -13.41 -8.40 -6.01
CA ILE A 48 -12.05 -8.87 -5.66
C ILE A 48 -12.06 -10.32 -5.15
N ALA A 49 -13.12 -10.76 -4.46
CA ALA A 49 -13.24 -12.13 -3.98
C ALA A 49 -13.38 -13.17 -5.12
N GLU A 50 -13.92 -12.79 -6.28
CA GLU A 50 -13.95 -13.65 -7.47
C GLU A 50 -12.62 -13.69 -8.20
N LEU A 51 -11.81 -12.64 -8.05
CA LEU A 51 -10.46 -12.57 -8.61
C LEU A 51 -9.47 -13.33 -7.72
N ASP A 52 -9.66 -13.24 -6.40
CA ASP A 52 -8.89 -13.95 -5.38
C ASP A 52 -8.96 -15.47 -5.63
N GLY A 53 -7.80 -16.13 -5.60
CA GLY A 53 -7.68 -17.58 -5.87
C GLY A 53 -7.54 -17.96 -7.33
N LEU A 54 -7.67 -17.02 -8.27
CA LEU A 54 -7.30 -17.23 -9.67
C LEU A 54 -5.78 -17.07 -9.87
N PRO A 55 -5.18 -17.68 -10.91
CA PRO A 55 -3.83 -17.33 -11.33
C PRO A 55 -3.78 -15.87 -11.82
N PRO A 56 -2.58 -15.27 -11.99
CA PRO A 56 -2.44 -13.95 -12.61
C PRO A 56 -3.24 -13.86 -13.92
N GLN A 57 -4.10 -12.85 -14.03
CA GLN A 57 -5.11 -12.79 -15.10
C GLN A 57 -4.71 -11.89 -16.26
N GLY A 58 -3.78 -10.95 -16.07
CA GLY A 58 -3.49 -9.87 -17.01
C GLY A 58 -3.17 -10.35 -18.43
N THR A 59 -2.35 -11.40 -18.57
CA THR A 59 -2.01 -11.98 -19.89
C THR A 59 -3.25 -12.58 -20.57
N SER A 60 -4.10 -13.27 -19.82
CA SER A 60 -5.37 -13.82 -20.32
C SER A 60 -6.36 -12.71 -20.71
N TRP A 61 -6.44 -11.65 -19.92
CA TRP A 61 -7.28 -10.49 -20.21
C TRP A 61 -6.84 -9.78 -21.48
N ARG A 62 -5.54 -9.51 -21.64
CA ARG A 62 -4.99 -8.94 -22.88
C ARG A 62 -5.26 -9.81 -24.10
N ALA A 63 -5.09 -11.13 -23.98
CA ALA A 63 -5.38 -12.06 -25.08
C ALA A 63 -6.86 -12.04 -25.52
N ARG A 64 -7.77 -11.66 -24.62
CA ARG A 64 -9.21 -11.46 -24.91
C ARG A 64 -9.55 -10.05 -25.40
N GLY A 65 -8.55 -9.19 -25.62
CA GLY A 65 -8.72 -7.82 -26.09
C GLY A 65 -9.14 -6.82 -25.01
N ILE A 66 -8.81 -7.09 -23.74
CA ILE A 66 -8.95 -6.12 -22.65
C ILE A 66 -7.77 -5.15 -22.69
N ASP A 67 -8.08 -3.85 -22.66
CA ASP A 67 -7.13 -2.75 -22.78
C ASP A 67 -6.77 -2.13 -21.42
N ILE A 68 -7.65 -2.25 -20.41
CA ILE A 68 -7.42 -1.70 -19.06
C ILE A 68 -8.13 -2.52 -17.97
N ALA A 69 -7.47 -2.67 -16.82
CA ALA A 69 -8.12 -3.12 -15.59
C ALA A 69 -8.39 -1.90 -14.69
N ILE A 70 -9.59 -1.82 -14.10
CA ILE A 70 -9.99 -0.72 -13.21
C ILE A 70 -10.21 -1.26 -11.81
N ALA A 71 -9.39 -0.83 -10.86
CA ALA A 71 -9.50 -1.13 -9.44
C ALA A 71 -10.41 -0.11 -8.73
N ALA A 72 -11.61 -0.53 -8.33
CA ALA A 72 -12.55 0.27 -7.56
C ALA A 72 -12.55 -0.14 -6.09
N GLY A 73 -11.69 0.47 -5.29
CA GLY A 73 -11.46 0.05 -3.91
C GLY A 73 -10.48 0.94 -3.15
N GLY A 74 -10.03 0.46 -1.98
CA GLY A 74 -8.89 1.03 -1.28
C GLY A 74 -7.57 0.36 -1.69
N ASP A 75 -6.48 0.72 -1.00
CA ASP A 75 -5.12 0.28 -1.34
C ASP A 75 -4.95 -1.25 -1.40
N GLY A 76 -5.62 -1.99 -0.53
CA GLY A 76 -5.59 -3.47 -0.56
C GLY A 76 -6.17 -4.06 -1.85
N LEU A 77 -7.26 -3.49 -2.37
CA LEU A 77 -7.83 -3.92 -3.65
C LEU A 77 -6.92 -3.52 -4.80
N VAL A 78 -6.38 -2.31 -4.78
CA VAL A 78 -5.43 -1.84 -5.80
C VAL A 78 -4.22 -2.77 -5.87
N GLY A 79 -3.63 -3.15 -4.72
CA GLY A 79 -2.54 -4.12 -4.64
C GLY A 79 -2.94 -5.53 -5.12
N GLY A 80 -4.14 -6.00 -4.74
CA GLY A 80 -4.68 -7.28 -5.21
C GLY A 80 -4.79 -7.33 -6.73
N VAL A 81 -5.44 -6.34 -7.35
CA VAL A 81 -5.57 -6.24 -8.82
C VAL A 81 -4.18 -6.13 -9.47
N THR A 82 -3.27 -5.33 -8.91
CA THR A 82 -1.89 -5.19 -9.41
C THR A 82 -1.20 -6.54 -9.51
N THR A 83 -1.34 -7.40 -8.50
CA THR A 83 -0.72 -8.74 -8.48
C THR A 83 -1.17 -9.60 -9.66
N HIS A 84 -2.40 -9.42 -10.16
CA HIS A 84 -2.89 -10.17 -11.32
C HIS A 84 -2.40 -9.62 -12.66
N ILE A 85 -1.92 -8.38 -12.73
CA ILE A 85 -1.63 -7.69 -14.00
C ILE A 85 -0.17 -7.21 -14.13
N ALA A 86 0.64 -7.28 -13.06
CA ALA A 86 1.98 -6.70 -12.97
C ALA A 86 2.87 -7.09 -14.16
N GLU A 87 2.90 -8.37 -14.53
CA GLU A 87 3.75 -8.89 -15.60
C GLU A 87 3.09 -8.80 -16.99
N SER A 88 1.83 -8.38 -17.09
CA SER A 88 1.12 -8.37 -18.37
C SER A 88 1.25 -7.07 -19.13
N GLY A 89 1.74 -5.99 -18.50
CA GLY A 89 1.72 -4.64 -19.09
C GLY A 89 0.32 -4.13 -19.40
N LEU A 90 -0.69 -4.59 -18.63
CA LEU A 90 -2.06 -4.09 -18.76
C LEU A 90 -2.18 -2.85 -17.86
N PRO A 91 -2.56 -1.67 -18.40
CA PRO A 91 -2.79 -0.47 -17.61
C PRO A 91 -3.78 -0.67 -16.45
N LEU A 92 -3.56 0.05 -15.37
CA LEU A 92 -4.41 0.05 -14.17
C LEU A 92 -5.06 1.42 -13.96
N GLY A 93 -6.38 1.47 -14.08
CA GLY A 93 -7.19 2.59 -13.60
C GLY A 93 -7.53 2.43 -12.13
N ILE A 94 -7.57 3.53 -11.37
CA ILE A 94 -7.91 3.51 -9.94
C ILE A 94 -9.13 4.40 -9.68
N LEU A 95 -10.17 3.81 -9.08
CA LEU A 95 -11.31 4.52 -8.50
C LEU A 95 -11.23 4.45 -6.97
N PRO A 96 -10.77 5.53 -6.29
CA PRO A 96 -10.42 5.50 -4.87
C PRO A 96 -11.66 5.46 -3.96
N LEU A 97 -12.04 4.26 -3.52
CA LEU A 97 -13.19 3.99 -2.66
C LEU A 97 -12.82 3.73 -1.19
N GLY A 98 -11.52 3.61 -0.88
CA GLY A 98 -11.00 3.38 0.46
C GLY A 98 -10.92 4.64 1.33
N THR A 99 -10.45 4.46 2.56
CA THR A 99 -10.25 5.55 3.53
C THR A 99 -8.89 6.23 3.37
N GLY A 100 -7.82 5.45 3.14
CA GLY A 100 -6.46 5.96 2.95
C GLY A 100 -6.23 6.45 1.51
N ASN A 101 -6.33 5.51 0.57
CA ASN A 101 -6.08 5.72 -0.86
C ASN A 101 -4.68 6.29 -1.12
N ASP A 102 -3.69 5.79 -0.37
CA ASP A 102 -2.30 6.25 -0.39
C ASP A 102 -1.69 6.09 -1.79
N THR A 103 -2.08 5.02 -2.51
CA THR A 103 -1.68 4.80 -3.90
C THR A 103 -2.23 5.90 -4.82
N ALA A 104 -3.53 6.21 -4.71
CA ALA A 104 -4.14 7.27 -5.52
C ALA A 104 -3.51 8.63 -5.23
N ARG A 105 -3.24 8.94 -3.95
CA ARG A 105 -2.56 10.17 -3.56
C ARG A 105 -1.15 10.27 -4.14
N SER A 106 -0.38 9.20 -4.02
CA SER A 106 1.00 9.14 -4.53
C SER A 106 1.07 9.33 -6.04
N LEU A 107 0.04 8.90 -6.77
CA LEU A 107 -0.08 9.05 -8.22
C LEU A 107 -0.84 10.32 -8.64
N ASN A 108 -1.15 11.21 -7.71
CA ASN A 108 -1.94 12.42 -7.95
C ASN A 108 -3.32 12.17 -8.59
N ILE A 109 -3.91 11.01 -8.32
CA ILE A 109 -5.26 10.66 -8.76
C ILE A 109 -6.27 11.34 -7.80
N PRO A 110 -7.24 12.11 -8.33
CA PRO A 110 -8.27 12.73 -7.50
C PRO A 110 -9.05 11.73 -6.65
N LEU A 111 -9.36 12.09 -5.41
CA LEU A 111 -10.15 11.23 -4.51
C LEU A 111 -11.66 11.30 -4.78
N ASP A 112 -12.10 12.31 -5.52
CA ASP A 112 -13.46 12.35 -6.06
C ASP A 112 -13.56 11.34 -7.21
N LEU A 113 -14.56 10.47 -7.17
CA LEU A 113 -14.67 9.35 -8.10
C LEU A 113 -14.97 9.78 -9.54
N LEU A 114 -15.70 10.89 -9.72
CA LEU A 114 -15.98 11.38 -11.06
C LEU A 114 -14.71 11.99 -11.68
N GLN A 115 -13.92 12.71 -10.88
CA GLN A 115 -12.62 13.21 -11.32
C GLN A 115 -11.62 12.07 -11.57
N ALA A 116 -11.62 11.01 -10.75
CA ALA A 116 -10.80 9.83 -11.02
C ALA A 116 -11.21 9.13 -12.33
N ALA A 117 -12.52 9.05 -12.61
CA ALA A 117 -13.05 8.54 -13.88
C ALA A 117 -12.64 9.42 -15.08
N GLN A 118 -12.56 10.73 -14.91
CA GLN A 118 -12.01 11.65 -15.91
C GLN A 118 -10.53 11.36 -16.21
N VAL A 119 -9.73 11.05 -15.18
CA VAL A 119 -8.32 10.65 -15.37
C VAL A 119 -8.23 9.36 -16.21
N ILE A 120 -9.03 8.34 -15.87
CA ILE A 120 -9.06 7.06 -16.62
C ILE A 120 -9.41 7.29 -18.09
N THR A 121 -10.45 8.08 -18.36
CA THR A 121 -10.95 8.32 -19.73
C THR A 121 -10.06 9.27 -20.53
N ALA A 122 -9.24 10.10 -19.86
CA ALA A 122 -8.21 10.89 -20.53
C ALA A 122 -7.07 10.04 -21.11
N GLY A 123 -6.90 8.80 -20.64
CA GLY A 123 -5.98 7.81 -21.22
C GLY A 123 -4.50 8.21 -21.20
N LYS A 124 -4.08 8.97 -20.19
CA LYS A 124 -2.66 9.32 -19.98
C LYS A 124 -2.02 8.31 -19.05
N ASP A 125 -1.18 7.45 -19.63
CA ASP A 125 -0.43 6.47 -18.87
C ASP A 125 0.84 7.08 -18.26
N ILE A 126 1.20 6.58 -17.08
CA ILE A 126 2.50 6.79 -16.44
C ILE A 126 3.07 5.43 -16.08
N GLU A 127 4.39 5.28 -16.19
CA GLU A 127 5.09 4.10 -15.69
C GLU A 127 5.46 4.31 -14.22
N ILE A 128 5.26 3.27 -13.42
CA ILE A 128 5.65 3.23 -12.01
C ILE A 128 6.42 1.94 -11.76
N ASP A 129 7.37 2.01 -10.84
CA ASP A 129 8.05 0.84 -10.33
C ASP A 129 7.10 0.03 -9.43
N LEU A 130 7.31 -1.28 -9.37
CA LEU A 130 6.60 -2.18 -8.47
C LEU A 130 7.59 -2.84 -7.52
N GLY A 131 7.28 -2.80 -6.23
CA GLY A 131 8.00 -3.57 -5.23
C GLY A 131 7.67 -5.06 -5.37
N VAL A 132 8.70 -5.90 -5.28
CA VAL A 132 8.56 -7.37 -5.27
C VAL A 132 8.95 -7.89 -3.90
N ALA A 133 8.03 -8.60 -3.25
CA ALA A 133 8.22 -9.20 -1.94
C ALA A 133 8.23 -10.71 -2.06
N GLN A 134 9.25 -11.35 -1.51
CA GLN A 134 9.40 -12.80 -1.51
C GLN A 134 9.39 -13.27 -0.07
N PRO A 135 8.49 -14.19 0.33
CA PRO A 135 8.62 -14.82 1.63
C PRO A 135 10.00 -15.49 1.73
N ALA A 136 10.73 -15.19 2.80
CA ALA A 136 11.97 -15.92 3.08
C ALA A 136 11.65 -17.41 3.26
N GLN A 137 12.60 -18.29 2.93
CA GLN A 137 12.49 -19.69 3.33
C GLN A 137 12.42 -19.76 4.86
N GLN A 138 11.22 -20.02 5.38
CA GLN A 138 11.05 -20.14 6.82
C GLN A 138 11.55 -21.51 7.27
N THR A 139 12.56 -21.54 8.12
CA THR A 139 12.74 -22.69 9.02
C THR A 139 11.60 -22.63 10.05
N PRO A 140 10.92 -23.74 10.37
CA PRO A 140 9.95 -23.78 11.46
C PRO A 140 10.61 -23.24 12.73
N HIS A 141 10.05 -22.20 13.34
CA HIS A 141 10.61 -21.56 14.54
C HIS A 141 9.55 -21.52 15.65
N LEU A 142 10.04 -21.60 16.89
CA LEU A 142 9.27 -21.81 18.12
C LEU A 142 8.20 -20.73 18.41
N ALA A 143 8.24 -19.57 17.72
CA ALA A 143 7.26 -18.49 17.87
C ALA A 143 5.90 -18.81 17.19
N ASN A 144 5.79 -19.93 16.46
CA ASN A 144 4.51 -20.51 16.05
C ASN A 144 4.32 -21.90 16.73
N PRO A 145 4.03 -21.95 18.04
CA PRO A 145 4.16 -23.17 18.85
C PRO A 145 2.93 -24.10 18.79
N LYS A 146 1.91 -23.81 17.97
CA LYS A 146 0.67 -24.60 17.98
C LYS A 146 0.77 -25.77 17.00
N PRO A 147 0.62 -27.03 17.46
CA PRO A 147 0.45 -28.21 16.59
C PRO A 147 -0.73 -28.05 15.60
N ASP A 148 -1.73 -27.24 15.99
CA ASP A 148 -2.93 -26.90 15.19
C ASP A 148 -3.00 -25.42 14.77
N GLY A 149 -1.87 -24.70 14.82
CA GLY A 149 -1.79 -23.37 14.19
C GLY A 149 -1.90 -23.50 12.68
N PRO A 150 -2.33 -22.46 11.93
CA PRO A 150 -2.33 -22.54 10.48
C PRO A 150 -0.92 -22.90 10.00
N VAL A 151 -0.78 -24.13 9.52
CA VAL A 151 0.48 -24.63 8.97
C VAL A 151 0.77 -23.76 7.75
N LEU A 152 1.98 -23.22 7.70
CA LEU A 152 2.47 -22.40 6.57
C LEU A 152 2.44 -23.15 5.22
N SER A 153 2.09 -24.44 5.22
CA SER A 153 1.76 -25.23 4.03
C SER A 153 0.55 -24.71 3.24
N HIS A 154 -0.20 -23.73 3.77
CA HIS A 154 -1.27 -23.03 3.07
C HIS A 154 -0.87 -21.64 2.53
N VAL A 155 0.38 -21.20 2.74
CA VAL A 155 0.89 -20.07 1.95
C VAL A 155 1.03 -20.60 0.54
N ALA A 156 0.11 -20.20 -0.34
CA ALA A 156 0.17 -20.55 -1.75
C ALA A 156 1.59 -20.32 -2.24
N VAL A 157 2.13 -21.28 -3.00
CA VAL A 157 3.42 -21.15 -3.69
C VAL A 157 3.29 -20.13 -4.82
N GLN A 158 2.84 -18.91 -4.50
CA GLN A 158 3.16 -17.74 -5.27
C GLN A 158 4.62 -17.47 -4.95
N LYS A 159 5.47 -17.59 -5.98
CA LYS A 159 6.91 -17.45 -5.81
C LYS A 159 7.21 -16.12 -5.11
N HIS A 160 6.51 -15.03 -5.48
CA HIS A 160 6.70 -13.67 -4.96
C HIS A 160 5.36 -12.90 -5.03
N GLY A 161 5.15 -11.88 -4.20
CA GLY A 161 4.02 -10.94 -4.27
C GLY A 161 4.46 -9.55 -4.70
N TYR A 162 3.54 -8.74 -5.23
CA TYR A 162 3.79 -7.36 -5.65
C TYR A 162 3.20 -6.36 -4.67
N PHE A 163 3.85 -5.22 -4.49
CA PHE A 163 3.28 -4.07 -3.79
C PHE A 163 3.51 -2.78 -4.58
N VAL A 164 2.45 -1.98 -4.73
CA VAL A 164 2.52 -0.67 -5.40
C VAL A 164 3.08 0.40 -4.47
N HIS A 165 2.75 0.29 -3.18
CA HIS A 165 2.87 1.38 -2.23
C HIS A 165 3.95 1.14 -1.17
N ALA A 166 3.71 0.19 -0.27
CA ALA A 166 4.66 -0.17 0.76
C ALA A 166 4.46 -1.61 1.25
N LEU A 167 5.55 -2.23 1.68
CA LEU A 167 5.61 -3.47 2.43
C LEU A 167 6.02 -3.14 3.87
N ILE A 168 5.26 -3.61 4.86
CA ILE A 168 5.44 -3.20 6.25
C ILE A 168 5.42 -4.41 7.17
N ILE A 169 6.40 -4.46 8.08
CA ILE A 169 6.50 -5.47 9.13
C ILE A 169 6.53 -4.78 10.51
N GLY A 170 6.04 -5.48 11.54
CA GLY A 170 5.95 -4.97 12.91
C GLY A 170 4.61 -4.31 13.24
N LEU A 171 4.66 -3.18 13.93
CA LEU A 171 3.52 -2.52 14.60
C LEU A 171 2.27 -2.31 13.74
N ASN A 172 2.42 -2.04 12.43
CA ASN A 172 1.28 -1.80 11.53
C ASN A 172 0.33 -3.00 11.36
N VAL A 173 0.82 -4.24 11.54
CA VAL A 173 -0.02 -5.45 11.45
C VAL A 173 -1.03 -5.50 12.60
N GLN A 174 -0.68 -4.96 13.77
CA GLN A 174 -1.56 -4.89 14.93
C GLN A 174 -2.55 -3.71 14.82
N PHE A 175 -2.12 -2.57 14.26
CA PHE A 175 -3.00 -1.44 13.95
C PHE A 175 -4.07 -1.79 12.91
N ALA A 176 -3.73 -2.49 11.83
CA ALA A 176 -4.69 -2.93 10.81
C ALA A 176 -5.77 -3.87 11.38
N ARG A 177 -5.41 -4.72 12.36
CA ARG A 177 -6.35 -5.58 13.09
C ARG A 177 -7.24 -4.81 14.08
N LEU A 178 -6.74 -3.73 14.68
CA LEU A 178 -7.54 -2.88 15.59
C LEU A 178 -8.49 -1.92 14.83
N ALA A 179 -8.06 -1.39 13.68
CA ALA A 179 -8.83 -0.43 12.88
C ALA A 179 -10.11 -1.02 12.27
N THR A 180 -10.19 -2.36 12.19
CA THR A 180 -11.35 -3.13 11.73
C THR A 180 -12.30 -3.54 12.87
N ASN A 181 -11.98 -3.26 14.13
CA ASN A 181 -12.81 -3.64 15.28
C ASN A 181 -13.96 -2.65 15.52
N VAL A 182 -15.16 -3.02 15.05
CA VAL A 182 -16.41 -2.23 15.15
C VAL A 182 -16.80 -1.91 16.60
N VAL A 183 -16.45 -2.77 17.56
CA VAL A 183 -16.80 -2.64 18.98
C VAL A 183 -16.09 -1.45 19.63
N MET A 184 -14.82 -1.21 19.29
CA MET A 184 -14.04 -0.09 19.82
C MET A 184 -14.57 1.26 19.33
N ARG A 185 -14.97 1.36 18.05
CA ARG A 185 -15.55 2.58 17.46
C ARG A 185 -16.86 3.01 18.14
N GLN A 186 -17.70 2.04 18.51
CA GLN A 186 -18.97 2.31 19.19
C GLN A 186 -18.77 2.76 20.65
N ARG A 187 -17.69 2.32 21.31
CA ARG A 187 -17.45 2.59 22.74
C ARG A 187 -16.77 3.94 23.02
N TYR A 188 -15.85 4.40 22.16
CA TYR A 188 -15.00 5.56 22.45
C TYR A 188 -15.10 6.72 21.45
N GLY A 189 -15.94 6.61 20.40
CA GLY A 189 -16.19 7.70 19.46
C GLY A 189 -14.90 8.30 18.87
N ARG A 190 -14.71 9.63 19.00
CA ARG A 190 -13.51 10.35 18.48
C ARG A 190 -12.20 10.01 19.20
N LEU A 191 -12.25 9.41 20.39
CA LEU A 191 -11.07 9.01 21.17
C LEU A 191 -10.65 7.55 20.92
N THR A 192 -11.40 6.82 20.10
CA THR A 192 -11.09 5.43 19.75
C THR A 192 -9.68 5.30 19.16
N TYR A 193 -9.30 6.23 18.27
CA TYR A 193 -8.03 6.13 17.53
C TYR A 193 -6.81 6.43 18.42
N PRO A 194 -6.79 7.50 19.23
CA PRO A 194 -5.72 7.71 20.20
C PRO A 194 -5.56 6.58 21.24
N LEU A 195 -6.67 6.04 21.75
CA LEU A 195 -6.62 4.95 22.75
C LEU A 195 -6.16 3.63 22.14
N ALA A 196 -6.66 3.29 20.94
CA ALA A 196 -6.18 2.15 20.16
C ALA A 196 -4.68 2.25 19.89
N ALA A 197 -4.20 3.45 19.51
CA ALA A 197 -2.79 3.68 19.28
C ALA A 197 -1.95 3.51 20.54
N LEU A 198 -2.41 4.03 21.67
CA LEU A 198 -1.74 3.87 22.95
C LEU A 198 -1.67 2.41 23.39
N GLU A 199 -2.75 1.66 23.23
CA GLU A 199 -2.82 0.24 23.64
C GLU A 199 -1.92 -0.65 22.77
N VAL A 200 -1.88 -0.38 21.46
CA VAL A 200 -0.97 -1.04 20.52
C VAL A 200 0.49 -0.70 20.82
N LEU A 201 0.79 0.57 21.10
CA LEU A 201 2.13 0.98 21.51
C LEU A 201 2.52 0.50 22.92
N ARG A 202 1.59 0.12 23.79
CA ARG A 202 1.93 -0.44 25.11
C ARG A 202 2.24 -1.93 25.06
N ASN A 203 1.60 -2.64 24.15
CA ASN A 203 1.70 -4.10 24.03
C ASN A 203 2.54 -4.56 22.83
N HIS A 204 3.22 -3.65 22.15
CA HIS A 204 4.05 -4.01 21.00
C HIS A 204 5.22 -4.88 21.45
N GLN A 205 5.61 -5.81 20.58
CA GLN A 205 6.88 -6.52 20.70
C GLN A 205 7.81 -5.96 19.64
N SER A 206 9.02 -5.56 20.04
CA SER A 206 10.05 -5.20 19.09
C SER A 206 10.52 -6.43 18.31
N LEU A 207 10.93 -6.20 17.08
CA LEU A 207 11.50 -7.18 16.18
C LEU A 207 13.02 -7.02 16.21
N ASP A 208 13.74 -8.11 16.43
CA ASP A 208 15.17 -8.14 16.10
C ASP A 208 15.28 -8.27 14.58
N VAL A 209 15.76 -7.21 13.91
CA VAL A 209 15.83 -7.15 12.45
C VAL A 209 17.27 -6.98 12.00
N GLU A 210 17.66 -7.78 11.01
CA GLU A 210 18.84 -7.55 10.19
C GLU A 210 18.41 -7.30 8.74
N ILE A 211 18.78 -6.15 8.20
CA ILE A 211 18.46 -5.74 6.83
C ILE A 211 19.75 -5.72 6.03
N HIS A 212 19.76 -6.38 4.88
CA HIS A 212 20.87 -6.34 3.94
C HIS A 212 20.49 -5.53 2.70
N PHE A 213 21.39 -4.65 2.28
CA PHE A 213 21.21 -3.78 1.12
C PHE A 213 22.22 -4.11 0.04
N GLU A 214 21.71 -4.23 -1.19
CA GLU A 214 22.51 -4.26 -2.41
C GLU A 214 22.41 -2.87 -3.06
N GLY A 215 23.43 -2.03 -2.86
CA GLY A 215 23.45 -0.66 -3.41
C GLY A 215 22.74 0.40 -2.56
N LEU A 216 23.08 0.51 -1.26
CA LEU A 216 22.53 1.54 -0.38
C LEU A 216 22.97 2.96 -0.79
N ALA A 217 22.00 3.81 -1.13
CA ALA A 217 22.17 5.25 -1.24
C ALA A 217 21.75 5.93 0.08
N LEU A 218 22.65 6.71 0.69
CA LEU A 218 22.35 7.51 1.88
C LEU A 218 22.28 8.99 1.50
N PRO A 219 21.27 9.76 1.98
CA PRO A 219 21.24 11.20 1.79
C PRO A 219 22.50 11.87 2.34
N GLN A 220 23.07 12.84 1.61
CA GLN A 220 24.30 13.54 1.99
C GLN A 220 24.19 14.26 3.36
N GLU A 221 22.98 14.60 3.81
CA GLU A 221 22.70 15.29 5.08
C GLU A 221 22.65 14.39 6.32
N ALA A 222 22.71 13.05 6.15
CA ALA A 222 22.77 12.12 7.29
C ALA A 222 24.08 12.22 8.10
N ASN A 223 25.05 13.03 7.64
CA ASN A 223 26.31 13.28 8.34
C ASN A 223 26.21 14.33 9.46
N HIS A 224 25.10 15.06 9.59
CA HIS A 224 24.95 16.13 10.58
C HIS A 224 23.61 16.11 11.32
N SER A 225 23.27 15.01 11.98
CA SER A 225 22.58 15.13 13.28
C SER A 225 22.80 13.88 14.13
N THR A 226 23.45 14.10 15.26
CA THR A 226 23.64 13.14 16.35
C THR A 226 22.26 12.77 16.91
N ARG A 227 21.62 11.73 16.40
CA ARG A 227 20.66 10.95 17.17
C ARG A 227 21.35 9.66 17.60
N GLN A 228 21.23 9.34 18.89
CA GLN A 228 21.62 8.05 19.46
C GLN A 228 20.74 6.95 18.85
N SER A 229 21.01 6.58 17.59
CA SER A 229 20.45 5.38 16.99
C SER A 229 21.17 4.19 17.60
N ALA A 230 20.40 3.20 18.07
CA ALA A 230 20.93 1.93 18.55
C ALA A 230 21.21 0.97 17.37
N ALA A 231 20.94 1.40 16.14
CA ALA A 231 21.14 0.60 14.96
C ALA A 231 22.63 0.54 14.56
N GLU A 232 23.13 -0.67 14.37
CA GLU A 232 24.50 -0.92 13.96
C GLU A 232 24.54 -1.07 12.44
N LEU A 233 25.12 -0.07 11.75
CA LEU A 233 25.36 -0.11 10.32
C LEU A 233 26.75 -0.72 10.05
N SER A 234 26.79 -1.85 9.35
CA SER A 234 28.03 -2.50 8.95
C SER A 234 28.22 -2.45 7.43
N LYS A 235 29.43 -2.15 6.97
CA LYS A 235 29.79 -2.12 5.54
C LYS A 235 30.86 -3.18 5.28
N SER A 236 30.54 -4.14 4.41
CA SER A 236 31.51 -5.06 3.82
C SER A 236 31.58 -4.83 2.31
N VAL A 237 32.60 -5.40 1.65
CA VAL A 237 32.80 -5.21 0.20
C VAL A 237 31.53 -5.62 -0.56
N GLY A 238 30.85 -4.65 -1.16
CA GLY A 238 29.64 -4.86 -1.98
C GLY A 238 28.32 -5.04 -1.21
N ARG A 239 28.30 -5.02 0.13
CA ARG A 239 27.08 -5.24 0.92
C ARG A 239 27.06 -4.39 2.18
N THR A 240 25.95 -3.67 2.38
CA THR A 240 25.68 -2.96 3.64
C THR A 240 24.65 -3.73 4.43
N SER A 241 24.78 -3.79 5.75
CA SER A 241 23.72 -4.30 6.62
C SER A 241 23.41 -3.35 7.77
N LEU A 242 22.16 -3.39 8.21
CA LEU A 242 21.63 -2.66 9.37
C LEU A 242 21.06 -3.68 10.35
N ARG A 243 21.53 -3.69 11.59
CA ARG A 243 20.97 -4.51 12.66
C ARG A 243 20.38 -3.61 13.73
N CYS A 244 19.13 -3.86 14.11
CA CYS A 244 18.45 -3.06 15.15
C CYS A 244 17.28 -3.82 15.79
N ARG A 245 16.82 -3.31 16.94
CA ARG A 245 15.50 -3.65 17.48
C ARG A 245 14.49 -2.65 16.95
N ALA A 246 13.57 -3.11 16.12
CA ALA A 246 12.61 -2.26 15.42
C ALA A 246 11.18 -2.48 15.91
N LEU A 247 10.48 -1.38 16.13
CA LEU A 247 9.02 -1.33 16.27
C LEU A 247 8.32 -1.63 14.94
N GLN A 248 8.87 -1.07 13.87
CA GLN A 248 8.33 -1.20 12.53
C GLN A 248 9.45 -1.03 11.52
N VAL A 249 9.39 -1.82 10.45
CA VAL A 249 10.17 -1.58 9.24
C VAL A 249 9.19 -1.44 8.09
N ALA A 250 9.32 -0.37 7.33
CA ALA A 250 8.56 -0.11 6.11
C ALA A 250 9.52 -0.01 4.93
N VAL A 251 9.26 -0.82 3.90
CA VAL A 251 9.89 -0.73 2.58
C VAL A 251 8.87 -0.06 1.67
N ILE A 252 9.21 1.11 1.16
CA ILE A 252 8.30 2.06 0.54
C ILE A 252 8.70 2.24 -0.92
N ASN A 253 7.72 2.19 -1.81
CA ASN A 253 7.87 2.38 -3.26
C ASN A 253 7.15 3.66 -3.74
N ALA A 254 6.40 4.32 -2.85
CA ALA A 254 5.61 5.49 -3.21
C ALA A 254 5.64 6.56 -2.10
N PRO A 255 5.69 7.85 -2.47
CA PRO A 255 6.11 8.92 -1.57
C PRO A 255 5.18 9.19 -0.40
N ILE A 256 3.86 8.94 -0.51
CA ILE A 256 2.89 9.32 0.51
C ILE A 256 2.45 8.08 1.27
N PHE A 257 2.84 7.92 2.53
CA PHE A 257 2.46 6.78 3.37
C PHE A 257 1.66 7.20 4.62
N GLY A 258 0.76 6.34 5.09
CA GLY A 258 0.13 6.48 6.42
C GLY A 258 -1.28 7.06 6.41
N GLY A 259 -2.02 6.93 5.31
CA GLY A 259 -3.44 7.29 5.27
C GLY A 259 -3.69 8.77 5.52
N ALA A 260 -4.57 9.06 6.49
CA ALA A 260 -4.97 10.42 6.84
C ALA A 260 -3.82 11.32 7.32
N TRP A 261 -2.72 10.73 7.79
CA TRP A 261 -1.54 11.45 8.30
C TRP A 261 -0.58 11.90 7.20
N GLN A 262 -0.71 11.35 5.98
CA GLN A 262 0.04 11.76 4.78
C GLN A 262 1.53 11.99 5.06
N VAL A 263 2.20 11.01 5.68
CA VAL A 263 3.63 11.08 5.94
C VAL A 263 4.35 10.93 4.60
N ALA A 264 4.95 12.01 4.14
CA ALA A 264 5.78 11.99 2.94
C ALA A 264 7.19 11.50 3.31
N VAL A 265 7.72 10.54 2.56
CA VAL A 265 9.13 10.17 2.64
C VAL A 265 9.92 11.15 1.76
N PRO A 266 10.82 11.97 2.32
CA PRO A 266 11.57 12.93 1.52
C PRO A 266 12.43 12.22 0.47
N GLY A 267 12.31 12.64 -0.79
CA GLY A 267 13.12 12.12 -1.90
C GLY A 267 12.54 10.90 -2.62
N ALA A 268 11.54 10.23 -2.05
CA ALA A 268 10.89 9.06 -2.65
C ALA A 268 10.17 9.42 -3.97
N GLN A 269 10.39 8.64 -5.02
CA GLN A 269 9.69 8.78 -6.30
C GLN A 269 9.14 7.43 -6.75
N VAL A 270 8.01 7.42 -7.44
CA VAL A 270 7.35 6.18 -7.89
C VAL A 270 8.04 5.51 -9.08
N ASN A 271 9.11 6.09 -9.61
CA ASN A 271 9.75 5.68 -10.86
C ASN A 271 11.28 5.91 -10.87
N ASP A 272 11.93 5.97 -9.70
CA ASP A 272 13.38 6.16 -9.56
C ASP A 272 14.17 4.83 -9.47
N ARG A 273 13.47 3.69 -9.53
CA ARG A 273 13.98 2.32 -9.37
C ARG A 273 14.63 2.06 -8.02
N LEU A 274 14.29 2.84 -7.01
CA LEU A 274 14.75 2.68 -5.64
C LEU A 274 13.60 2.25 -4.74
N LEU A 275 13.96 1.61 -3.63
CA LEU A 275 13.06 1.38 -2.52
C LEU A 275 13.56 2.18 -1.33
N ASP A 276 12.66 2.93 -0.71
CA ASP A 276 12.95 3.68 0.50
C ASP A 276 12.69 2.81 1.73
N ILE A 277 13.58 2.87 2.71
CA ILE A 277 13.48 2.05 3.92
C ILE A 277 13.38 2.96 5.13
N VAL A 278 12.26 2.85 5.84
CA VAL A 278 12.00 3.54 7.09
C VAL A 278 11.98 2.53 8.23
N VAL A 279 12.87 2.73 9.20
CA VAL A 279 12.95 1.93 10.41
C VAL A 279 12.54 2.80 11.59
N ILE A 280 11.54 2.33 12.35
CA ILE A 280 11.18 2.90 13.65
C ILE A 280 11.83 1.99 14.68
N GLU A 281 12.88 2.48 15.33
CA GLU A 281 13.59 1.75 16.39
C GLU A 281 12.74 1.68 17.67
N GLU A 282 13.02 0.68 18.52
CA GLU A 282 12.46 0.59 19.86
C GLU A 282 12.80 1.84 20.68
N ILE A 283 11.75 2.46 21.25
CA ILE A 283 11.92 3.59 22.16
C ILE A 283 12.05 3.01 23.57
N GLU A 284 13.10 3.38 24.29
CA GLU A 284 13.22 2.99 25.69
C GLU A 284 11.98 3.42 26.50
N PRO A 285 11.45 2.57 27.39
CA PRO A 285 10.20 2.84 28.12
C PRO A 285 10.17 4.20 28.86
N ASN A 286 11.32 4.66 29.34
CA ASN A 286 11.48 5.93 30.07
C ASN A 286 11.38 7.15 29.13
N VAL A 287 11.91 7.05 27.92
CA VAL A 287 11.79 8.09 26.88
C VAL A 287 10.38 8.11 26.32
N PHE A 288 9.79 6.92 26.10
CA PHE A 288 8.44 6.75 25.58
C PHE A 288 7.39 7.38 26.48
N SER A 289 7.42 7.11 27.79
CA SER A 289 6.50 7.73 28.77
C SER A 289 6.60 9.26 28.80
N THR A 290 7.81 9.80 28.65
CA THR A 290 8.06 11.25 28.61
C THR A 290 7.51 11.90 27.33
N GLN A 291 7.68 11.27 26.17
CA GLN A 291 7.12 11.75 24.91
C GLN A 291 5.60 11.63 24.86
N LEU A 292 5.05 10.56 25.42
CA LEU A 292 3.61 10.37 25.59
C LEU A 292 2.98 11.47 26.45
N ALA A 293 3.58 11.77 27.60
CA ALA A 293 3.12 12.85 28.47
C ALA A 293 3.10 14.19 27.73
N HIS A 294 4.08 14.45 26.86
CA HIS A 294 4.12 15.66 26.02
C HIS A 294 3.06 15.68 24.91
N PHE A 295 2.80 14.54 24.25
CA PHE A 295 1.80 14.45 23.19
C PHE A 295 0.37 14.71 23.69
N PHE A 296 0.11 14.35 24.96
CA PHE A 296 -1.18 14.52 25.62
C PHE A 296 -1.26 15.79 26.50
N ASP A 297 -0.23 16.64 26.54
CA ASP A 297 -0.26 17.93 27.24
C ASP A 297 -0.85 19.03 26.33
N PRO A 298 -2.09 19.51 26.62
CA PRO A 298 -2.76 20.50 25.77
C PRO A 298 -2.06 21.87 25.74
N GLN A 299 -1.14 22.14 26.67
CA GLN A 299 -0.54 23.47 26.82
C GLN A 299 0.68 23.73 25.92
N LYS A 300 1.18 22.73 25.17
CA LYS A 300 2.37 22.86 24.30
C LYS A 300 2.11 22.70 22.80
N GLN A 301 0.86 22.59 22.35
CA GLN A 301 0.52 22.48 20.91
C GLN A 301 0.67 23.79 20.11
N PHE A 302 0.96 24.91 20.77
CA PHE A 302 1.29 26.17 20.11
C PHE A 302 2.50 26.78 20.80
N LEU A 303 3.67 26.65 20.18
CA LEU A 303 4.73 27.67 20.11
C LEU A 303 5.72 27.19 19.02
N PRO A 304 6.21 28.10 18.15
CA PRO A 304 6.90 27.77 16.91
C PRO A 304 8.27 27.10 17.10
#